data_AF-A0A136Q820-F1
#
_entry.id   AF-A0A136Q820-F1
#
_cell.length_a   1.000
_cell.length_b   1.000
_cell.length_c   1.000
_cell.angle_alpha   90.00
_cell.angle_beta   90.00
_cell.angle_gamma   90.00
#
_symmetry.space_group_name_H-M   'P 1'
#
loop_
_entity.id
_entity.type
_entity.pdbx_description
1 polymer ?
#
loop_
_entity_poly.entity_id
_entity_poly.type
_entity_poly.pdbx_seq_one_letter_code
_entity_poly.pdbx_strand_id
1 'polypeptide(L)'
;MYNLFKFIFTIPCLLRFSKKNRKQISGKEVAKLDLTELVKLSNDYGSNEDYVLAGGGNTSLKDDSEMYIKGSGTTLATITADGFVGMDRAKLDAMMTADYPQGDKEREAASLADMMAARLPGFEEKRPSVETTLHNLFPFRLILHVHPALVNGLTCGQDGEKIAAELLPGEYVWIPLSRPGYVLSLLCREKLADYKAKYGRDAQILLLQNHGIFIAADTRKEIDTLMDHVMERLRGKLKRMPDFSGASCDAERAGALKRELAALYSPEGKADLLCNKEILSFVSSRHAFAPLSAAFTPDHIVYCKAEFLYTESPELMDVKFQEFMDKKGYAPKIVCVKGFGAFVLGDTEKEIATSKLLFLDAVKIAVYSESFGGPLHMTPELIDFITNWEMEAYRQKVNKA
;
A
#
# COMPACT_ATOMS: atom_id res chain seq x y z
N MET A 1 5.74 -76.04 -23.94
CA MET A 1 5.66 -76.67 -22.60
C MET A 1 4.70 -75.85 -21.76
N TYR A 2 3.55 -76.48 -21.47
CA TYR A 2 2.56 -76.28 -20.39
C TYR A 2 2.28 -74.86 -19.85
N ASN A 3 1.08 -74.27 -20.05
CA ASN A 3 -0.21 -74.51 -19.34
C ASN A 3 -0.13 -74.14 -17.84
N LEU A 4 -1.08 -73.51 -17.14
CA LEU A 4 -2.50 -73.11 -17.29
C LEU A 4 -2.79 -72.44 -15.91
N PHE A 5 -3.52 -71.33 -15.74
CA PHE A 5 -4.96 -71.38 -15.44
C PHE A 5 -5.56 -69.97 -15.35
N LYS A 6 -6.57 -69.76 -16.19
CA LYS A 6 -7.66 -68.78 -16.04
C LYS A 6 -8.60 -69.25 -14.93
N PHE A 7 -9.18 -68.31 -14.18
CA PHE A 7 -10.53 -68.49 -13.65
C PHE A 7 -11.38 -67.27 -14.00
N ILE A 8 -12.31 -67.50 -14.93
CA ILE A 8 -13.48 -66.69 -15.23
C ILE A 8 -14.66 -67.46 -14.63
N PHE A 9 -15.52 -66.79 -13.86
CA PHE A 9 -16.90 -67.21 -13.69
C PHE A 9 -17.82 -66.01 -13.89
N THR A 10 -18.86 -66.24 -14.68
CA THR A 10 -19.86 -65.29 -15.16
C THR A 10 -21.25 -65.69 -14.61
N ILE A 11 -22.02 -64.68 -14.14
CA ILE A 11 -23.51 -64.49 -14.26
C ILE A 11 -24.40 -65.35 -13.30
N PRO A 12 -25.64 -64.94 -12.83
CA PRO A 12 -26.55 -63.83 -13.23
C PRO A 12 -27.23 -62.94 -12.13
N CYS A 13 -27.69 -61.76 -12.59
CA CYS A 13 -28.99 -61.06 -12.41
C CYS A 13 -29.84 -61.05 -11.11
N LEU A 14 -30.29 -59.81 -10.84
CA LEU A 14 -31.61 -59.33 -10.34
C LEU A 14 -31.92 -59.20 -8.83
N LEU A 15 -32.50 -58.02 -8.54
CA LEU A 15 -33.51 -57.67 -7.52
C LEU A 15 -33.03 -57.31 -6.10
N ARG A 16 -32.91 -56.00 -5.81
CA ARG A 16 -33.99 -55.16 -5.23
C ARG A 16 -33.41 -53.87 -4.65
N PHE A 17 -34.02 -52.74 -5.03
CA PHE A 17 -33.86 -51.45 -4.37
C PHE A 17 -34.22 -51.56 -2.89
N SER A 18 -33.30 -51.18 -2.00
CA SER A 18 -33.62 -50.80 -0.63
C SER A 18 -33.00 -49.43 -0.34
N LYS A 19 -33.86 -48.41 -0.37
CA LYS A 19 -33.56 -47.09 0.19
C LYS A 19 -33.58 -47.23 1.71
N LYS A 20 -32.42 -47.13 2.38
CA LYS A 20 -32.27 -46.49 3.70
C LYS A 20 -30.80 -46.51 4.13
N ASN A 21 -30.39 -45.40 4.75
CA ASN A 21 -29.10 -45.13 5.40
C ASN A 21 -27.96 -44.59 4.51
N ARG A 22 -28.19 -43.44 3.85
CA ARG A 22 -27.13 -42.42 3.78
C ARG A 22 -27.12 -41.69 5.13
N LYS A 23 -26.18 -42.03 6.00
CA LYS A 23 -25.82 -41.16 7.13
C LYS A 23 -25.33 -39.85 6.53
N GLN A 24 -26.10 -38.82 6.77
CA GLN A 24 -25.77 -37.43 6.56
C GLN A 24 -24.46 -37.17 7.32
N ILE A 25 -23.36 -36.99 6.59
CA ILE A 25 -22.12 -36.48 7.18
C ILE A 25 -22.46 -35.03 7.51
N SER A 26 -22.75 -34.79 8.79
CA SER A 26 -22.93 -33.46 9.35
C SER A 26 -21.73 -32.61 8.94
N GLY A 27 -22.01 -31.48 8.29
CA GLY A 27 -20.99 -30.48 8.00
C GLY A 27 -20.23 -30.19 9.30
N LYS A 28 -18.90 -30.30 9.23
CA LYS A 28 -18.07 -29.63 10.23
C LYS A 28 -18.43 -28.16 10.11
N GLU A 29 -19.03 -27.60 11.15
CA GLU A 29 -18.99 -26.17 11.40
C GLU A 29 -17.50 -25.81 11.39
N VAL A 30 -17.04 -25.20 10.29
CA VAL A 30 -15.70 -24.61 10.24
C VAL A 30 -15.76 -23.49 11.26
N ALA A 31 -14.98 -23.62 12.34
CA ALA A 31 -14.90 -22.59 13.35
C ALA A 31 -14.41 -21.32 12.64
N LYS A 32 -15.32 -20.36 12.47
CA LYS A 32 -15.02 -19.09 11.82
C LYS A 32 -13.85 -18.44 12.56
N LEU A 33 -12.83 -18.00 11.83
CA LEU A 33 -11.68 -17.32 12.43
C LEU A 33 -12.15 -16.17 13.33
N ASP A 34 -11.63 -16.13 14.56
CA ASP A 34 -11.90 -15.02 15.48
C ASP A 34 -11.14 -13.77 15.02
N LEU A 35 -11.89 -12.80 14.50
CA LEU A 35 -11.33 -11.54 13.99
C LEU A 35 -10.99 -10.54 15.08
N THR A 36 -11.23 -10.83 16.36
CA THR A 36 -10.98 -9.88 17.47
C THR A 36 -9.51 -9.45 17.51
N GLU A 37 -8.58 -10.39 17.34
CA GLU A 37 -7.15 -10.08 17.29
C GLU A 37 -6.78 -9.24 16.05
N LEU A 38 -7.36 -9.55 14.89
CA LEU A 38 -7.12 -8.83 13.65
C LEU A 38 -7.64 -7.39 13.72
N VAL A 39 -8.84 -7.19 14.26
CA VAL A 39 -9.43 -5.86 14.49
C VAL A 39 -8.51 -5.05 15.40
N LYS A 40 -8.07 -5.63 16.53
CA LYS A 40 -7.18 -4.94 17.46
C LYS A 40 -5.83 -4.59 16.82
N LEU A 41 -5.21 -5.53 16.10
CA LEU A 41 -3.99 -5.28 15.30
C LEU A 41 -4.17 -4.10 14.36
N SER A 42 -5.30 -4.08 13.65
CA SER A 42 -5.60 -3.05 12.66
C SER A 42 -5.82 -1.69 13.31
N ASN A 43 -6.57 -1.61 14.41
CA ASN A 43 -6.83 -0.34 15.09
C ASN A 43 -5.57 0.22 15.74
N ASP A 44 -4.75 -0.61 16.37
CA ASP A 44 -3.52 -0.18 17.05
C ASP A 44 -2.52 0.43 16.05
N TYR A 45 -2.24 -0.26 14.94
CA TYR A 45 -1.35 0.27 13.90
C TYR A 45 -2.00 1.38 13.07
N GLY A 46 -3.30 1.25 12.78
CA GLY A 46 -4.03 2.20 11.95
C GLY A 46 -4.27 3.54 12.62
N SER A 47 -4.32 3.60 13.95
CA SER A 47 -4.48 4.85 14.71
C SER A 47 -3.16 5.59 14.94
N ASN A 48 -2.03 5.02 14.49
CA ASN A 48 -0.72 5.63 14.61
C ASN A 48 -0.22 6.11 13.25
N GLU A 49 -0.17 7.43 13.09
CA GLU A 49 0.26 8.12 11.86
C GLU A 49 1.72 7.84 11.47
N ASP A 50 2.54 7.31 12.38
CA ASP A 50 3.90 6.88 12.02
C ASP A 50 3.92 5.53 11.27
N TYR A 51 2.80 4.80 11.20
CA TYR A 51 2.69 3.54 10.46
C TYR A 51 1.73 3.62 9.28
N VAL A 52 0.57 4.23 9.46
CA VAL A 52 -0.49 4.29 8.47
C VAL A 52 -1.03 5.70 8.36
N LEU A 53 -1.12 6.20 7.14
CA LEU A 53 -1.75 7.47 6.83
C LEU A 53 -2.97 7.25 5.93
N ALA A 54 -4.01 8.05 6.17
CA ALA A 54 -5.23 8.05 5.36
C ALA A 54 -5.82 6.63 5.20
N GLY A 55 -6.09 6.22 3.94
CA GLY A 55 -6.58 4.89 3.61
C GLY A 55 -5.49 3.85 3.34
N GLY A 56 -4.21 4.16 3.60
CA GLY A 56 -3.07 3.27 3.39
C GLY A 56 -3.05 2.04 4.30
N GLY A 57 -2.07 1.16 4.07
CA GLY A 57 -1.85 -0.08 4.82
C GLY A 57 -2.99 -1.09 4.76
N ASN A 58 -2.71 -2.34 5.11
CA ASN A 58 -3.72 -3.39 5.26
C ASN A 58 -3.23 -4.54 6.13
N THR A 59 -4.21 -5.30 6.62
CA THR A 59 -3.99 -6.42 7.53
C THR A 59 -4.80 -7.61 7.07
N SER A 60 -4.30 -8.82 7.34
CA SER A 60 -5.08 -10.04 7.17
C SER A 60 -4.82 -11.07 8.27
N LEU A 61 -5.82 -11.94 8.46
CA LEU A 61 -5.76 -13.15 9.27
C LEU A 61 -6.19 -14.33 8.40
N LYS A 62 -5.49 -15.45 8.46
CA LYS A 62 -5.81 -16.63 7.65
C LYS A 62 -5.53 -17.96 8.35
N ASP A 63 -6.26 -18.98 7.92
CA ASP A 63 -5.95 -20.39 8.16
C ASP A 63 -5.65 -21.09 6.83
N ASP A 64 -5.58 -22.43 6.80
CA ASP A 64 -5.28 -23.21 5.61
C ASP A 64 -6.29 -23.02 4.45
N SER A 65 -7.53 -22.62 4.73
CA SER A 65 -8.63 -22.59 3.77
C SER A 65 -9.12 -21.18 3.44
N GLU A 66 -9.17 -20.28 4.42
CA GLU A 66 -9.74 -18.94 4.27
C GLU A 66 -8.83 -17.84 4.81
N MET A 67 -8.98 -16.65 4.24
CA MET A 67 -8.30 -15.43 4.67
C MET A 67 -9.29 -14.28 4.80
N TYR A 68 -9.22 -13.52 5.88
CA TYR A 68 -9.93 -12.26 6.06
C TYR A 68 -8.96 -11.11 5.90
N ILE A 69 -9.24 -10.22 4.96
CA ILE A 69 -8.39 -9.08 4.63
C ILE A 69 -9.18 -7.77 4.64
N LYS A 70 -8.52 -6.66 5.00
CA LYS A 70 -9.09 -5.31 4.92
C LYS A 70 -9.82 -5.08 3.59
N GLY A 71 -11.07 -4.63 3.65
CA GLY A 71 -11.84 -4.17 2.49
C GLY A 71 -11.34 -2.81 1.98
N SER A 72 -11.37 -2.65 0.66
CA SER A 72 -11.07 -1.37 0.02
C SER A 72 -12.03 -0.29 0.51
N GLY A 73 -11.50 0.89 0.85
CA GLY A 73 -12.30 2.01 1.35
C GLY A 73 -12.50 2.05 2.87
N THR A 74 -12.02 1.05 3.61
CA THR A 74 -12.09 1.03 5.08
C THR A 74 -10.81 1.58 5.68
N THR A 75 -10.89 2.32 6.79
CA THR A 75 -9.69 2.83 7.51
C THR A 75 -9.29 1.85 8.60
N LEU A 76 -8.00 1.51 8.72
CA LEU A 76 -7.53 0.55 9.74
C LEU A 76 -7.77 1.06 11.17
N ALA A 77 -7.63 2.36 11.42
CA ALA A 77 -7.84 2.97 12.74
C ALA A 77 -9.21 2.64 13.36
N THR A 78 -10.25 2.55 12.52
CA THR A 78 -11.65 2.39 12.95
C THR A 78 -12.31 1.13 12.39
N ILE A 79 -11.52 0.21 11.80
CA ILE A 79 -12.06 -1.01 11.20
C ILE A 79 -12.71 -1.89 12.26
N THR A 80 -13.89 -2.42 11.94
CA THR A 80 -14.57 -3.47 12.71
C THR A 80 -14.53 -4.79 11.93
N ALA A 81 -15.04 -5.88 12.49
CA ALA A 81 -15.13 -7.17 11.79
C ALA A 81 -15.82 -7.06 10.40
N ASP A 82 -16.79 -6.15 10.26
CA ASP A 82 -17.50 -5.91 9.01
C ASP A 82 -16.64 -5.21 7.94
N GLY A 83 -15.52 -4.59 8.31
CA GLY A 83 -14.58 -4.01 7.37
C GLY A 83 -13.68 -5.04 6.67
N PHE A 84 -13.71 -6.31 7.09
CA PHE A 84 -12.94 -7.38 6.46
C PHE A 84 -13.76 -8.12 5.40
N VAL A 85 -13.04 -8.67 4.43
CA VAL A 85 -13.57 -9.47 3.33
C VAL A 85 -13.00 -10.88 3.44
N GLY A 86 -13.87 -11.88 3.55
CA GLY A 86 -13.49 -13.29 3.55
C GLY A 86 -13.15 -13.76 2.13
N MET A 87 -12.00 -14.44 2.00
CA MET A 87 -11.43 -14.91 0.74
C MET A 87 -11.10 -16.40 0.80
N ASP A 88 -11.36 -17.11 -0.28
CA ASP A 88 -10.99 -18.52 -0.50
C ASP A 88 -9.53 -18.60 -0.96
N ARG A 89 -8.69 -19.25 -0.16
CA ARG A 89 -7.24 -19.32 -0.43
C ARG A 89 -6.90 -20.19 -1.62
N ALA A 90 -7.63 -21.27 -1.86
CA ALA A 90 -7.38 -22.15 -3.00
C ALA A 90 -7.63 -21.41 -4.33
N LYS A 91 -8.65 -20.54 -4.38
CA LYS A 91 -8.88 -19.66 -5.54
C LYS A 91 -7.77 -18.62 -5.70
N LEU A 92 -7.32 -18.00 -4.61
CA LEU A 92 -6.20 -17.05 -4.66
C LEU A 92 -4.88 -17.70 -5.12
N ASP A 93 -4.62 -18.94 -4.68
CA ASP A 93 -3.46 -19.70 -5.11
C ASP A 93 -3.51 -20.01 -6.61
N ALA A 94 -4.69 -20.38 -7.13
CA ALA A 94 -4.89 -20.64 -8.55
C ALA A 94 -4.55 -19.43 -9.44
N MET A 95 -4.80 -18.20 -8.96
CA MET A 95 -4.43 -16.97 -9.69
C MET A 95 -2.92 -16.89 -9.95
N MET A 96 -2.09 -17.39 -9.04
CA MET A 96 -0.63 -17.30 -9.18
C MET A 96 -0.10 -18.17 -10.34
N THR A 97 -0.92 -19.08 -10.85
CA THR A 97 -0.60 -19.96 -11.99
C THR A 97 -1.51 -19.73 -13.19
N ALA A 98 -2.44 -18.77 -13.11
CA ALA A 98 -3.35 -18.45 -14.20
C ALA A 98 -2.60 -17.79 -15.37
N ASP A 99 -3.06 -18.08 -16.59
CA ASP A 99 -2.56 -17.46 -17.81
C ASP A 99 -3.42 -16.23 -18.13
N TYR A 100 -2.94 -15.06 -17.71
CA TYR A 100 -3.61 -13.79 -17.98
C TYR A 100 -3.07 -13.14 -19.27
N PRO A 101 -3.87 -12.24 -19.89
CA PRO A 101 -3.41 -11.46 -21.04
C PRO A 101 -2.07 -10.74 -20.81
N GLN A 102 -1.33 -10.51 -21.89
CA GLN A 102 -0.05 -9.80 -21.83
C GLN A 102 -0.21 -8.27 -21.71
N GLY A 103 -1.34 -7.73 -22.19
CA GLY A 103 -1.66 -6.30 -22.07
C GLY A 103 -1.97 -5.92 -20.62
N ASP A 104 -1.44 -4.78 -20.16
CA ASP A 104 -1.56 -4.37 -18.76
C ASP A 104 -3.01 -4.20 -18.30
N LYS A 105 -3.82 -3.51 -19.11
CA LYS A 105 -5.21 -3.22 -18.76
C LYS A 105 -6.04 -4.50 -18.71
N GLU A 106 -5.87 -5.37 -19.70
CA GLU A 106 -6.58 -6.63 -19.82
C GLU A 106 -6.17 -7.61 -18.72
N ARG A 107 -4.88 -7.66 -18.36
CA ARG A 107 -4.36 -8.48 -17.25
C ARG A 107 -4.92 -8.03 -15.91
N GLU A 108 -4.85 -6.74 -15.62
CA GLU A 108 -5.34 -6.20 -14.35
C GLU A 108 -6.86 -6.41 -14.23
N ALA A 109 -7.63 -6.20 -15.31
CA ALA A 109 -9.06 -6.47 -15.32
C ALA A 109 -9.40 -7.96 -15.08
N ALA A 110 -8.69 -8.88 -15.75
CA ALA A 110 -8.91 -10.31 -15.59
C ALA A 110 -8.52 -10.81 -14.18
N SER A 111 -7.36 -10.38 -13.67
CA SER A 111 -6.88 -10.72 -12.33
C SER A 111 -7.79 -10.16 -11.24
N LEU A 112 -8.33 -8.95 -11.41
CA LEU A 112 -9.34 -8.38 -10.53
C LEU A 112 -10.64 -9.19 -10.56
N ALA A 113 -11.10 -9.63 -11.72
CA ALA A 113 -12.30 -10.46 -11.83
C ALA A 113 -12.15 -11.78 -11.03
N ASP A 114 -11.00 -12.44 -11.14
CA ASP A 114 -10.72 -13.66 -10.38
C ASP A 114 -10.59 -13.40 -8.88
N MET A 115 -9.93 -12.32 -8.48
CA MET A 115 -9.86 -11.89 -7.07
C MET A 115 -11.26 -11.62 -6.51
N MET A 116 -12.15 -10.99 -7.27
CA MET A 116 -13.54 -10.78 -6.86
C MET A 116 -14.33 -12.09 -6.80
N ALA A 117 -14.04 -13.06 -7.66
CA ALA A 117 -14.62 -14.41 -7.62
C ALA A 117 -14.06 -15.29 -6.48
N ALA A 118 -12.92 -14.90 -5.90
CA ALA A 118 -12.30 -15.55 -4.76
C ALA A 118 -12.94 -15.19 -3.41
N ARG A 119 -13.89 -14.25 -3.37
CA ARG A 119 -14.62 -13.92 -2.14
C ARG A 119 -15.47 -15.10 -1.64
N LEU A 120 -15.54 -15.27 -0.33
CA LEU A 120 -16.41 -16.23 0.33
C LEU A 120 -17.88 -15.80 0.22
N PRO A 121 -18.84 -16.75 0.31
CA PRO A 121 -20.26 -16.42 0.36
C PRO A 121 -20.61 -15.41 1.47
N GLY A 122 -21.41 -14.40 1.14
CA GLY A 122 -21.80 -13.32 2.04
C GLY A 122 -20.88 -12.08 1.98
N PHE A 123 -19.87 -12.08 1.12
CA PHE A 123 -18.95 -10.96 0.91
C PHE A 123 -19.04 -10.34 -0.51
N GLU A 124 -20.05 -10.70 -1.29
CA GLU A 124 -20.20 -10.37 -2.71
C GLU A 124 -20.27 -8.85 -2.99
N GLU A 125 -20.75 -8.07 -2.02
CA GLU A 125 -20.87 -6.61 -2.13
C GLU A 125 -19.60 -5.86 -1.67
N LYS A 126 -18.62 -6.56 -1.08
CA LYS A 126 -17.41 -5.93 -0.55
C LYS A 126 -16.23 -6.11 -1.49
N ARG A 127 -15.51 -5.03 -1.79
CA ARG A 127 -14.26 -5.09 -2.56
C ARG A 127 -13.08 -5.34 -1.59
N PRO A 128 -12.27 -6.40 -1.76
CA PRO A 128 -11.12 -6.66 -0.90
C PRO A 128 -9.98 -5.67 -1.23
N SER A 129 -8.92 -5.66 -0.41
CA SER A 129 -7.69 -4.90 -0.74
C SER A 129 -7.12 -5.35 -2.09
N VAL A 130 -6.53 -4.42 -2.82
CA VAL A 130 -5.84 -4.70 -4.09
C VAL A 130 -4.61 -5.59 -3.90
N GLU A 131 -4.10 -5.63 -2.67
CA GLU A 131 -2.92 -6.39 -2.27
C GLU A 131 -3.28 -7.77 -1.69
N THR A 132 -4.53 -8.22 -1.86
CA THR A 132 -5.02 -9.51 -1.34
C THR A 132 -4.13 -10.69 -1.72
N THR A 133 -3.66 -10.73 -2.97
CA THR A 133 -2.79 -11.81 -3.42
C THR A 133 -1.44 -11.80 -2.69
N LEU A 134 -0.87 -10.63 -2.36
CA LEU A 134 0.37 -10.51 -1.58
C LEU A 134 0.21 -11.10 -0.18
N HIS A 135 -0.90 -10.81 0.50
CA HIS A 135 -1.20 -11.36 1.83
C HIS A 135 -1.28 -12.90 1.84
N ASN A 136 -1.75 -13.49 0.75
CA ASN A 136 -1.91 -14.94 0.64
C ASN A 136 -0.58 -15.67 0.36
N LEU A 137 0.46 -14.98 -0.15
CA LEU A 137 1.77 -15.59 -0.44
C LEU A 137 2.52 -16.06 0.81
N PHE A 138 2.30 -15.39 1.94
CA PHE A 138 2.97 -15.73 3.20
C PHE A 138 2.27 -16.93 3.87
N PRO A 139 2.99 -17.93 4.39
CA PRO A 139 2.38 -19.07 5.08
C PRO A 139 1.97 -18.77 6.53
N PHE A 140 2.14 -17.54 6.99
CA PHE A 140 1.86 -17.12 8.37
C PHE A 140 0.41 -16.70 8.60
N ARG A 141 -0.08 -16.90 9.82
CA ARG A 141 -1.47 -16.61 10.21
C ARG A 141 -1.84 -15.13 10.08
N LEU A 142 -0.98 -14.21 10.53
CA LEU A 142 -1.20 -12.77 10.55
C LEU A 142 -0.24 -12.05 9.62
N ILE A 143 -0.77 -11.11 8.84
CA ILE A 143 0.02 -10.24 7.95
C ILE A 143 -0.33 -8.79 8.25
N LEU A 144 0.70 -7.98 8.48
CA LEU A 144 0.64 -6.54 8.62
C LEU A 144 1.39 -5.91 7.45
N HIS A 145 0.72 -5.03 6.72
CA HIS A 145 1.36 -4.17 5.73
C HIS A 145 1.08 -2.70 6.06
N VAL A 146 2.16 -1.93 6.22
CA VAL A 146 2.12 -0.53 6.65
C VAL A 146 3.20 0.27 5.93
N HIS A 147 3.05 1.60 5.92
CA HIS A 147 3.91 2.52 5.17
C HIS A 147 4.61 3.55 6.08
N PRO A 148 5.40 3.14 7.10
CA PRO A 148 6.07 4.10 7.97
C PRO A 148 7.00 5.00 7.17
N ALA A 149 6.95 6.31 7.41
CA ALA A 149 7.88 7.27 6.81
C ALA A 149 9.34 6.85 6.96
N LEU A 150 9.69 6.27 8.12
CA LEU A 150 11.05 5.80 8.41
C LEU A 150 11.47 4.61 7.53
N VAL A 151 10.57 3.64 7.36
CA VAL A 151 10.77 2.52 6.42
C VAL A 151 10.87 3.06 5.00
N ASN A 152 10.00 3.99 4.63
CA ASN A 152 10.04 4.62 3.31
C ASN A 152 11.25 5.53 3.10
N GLY A 153 11.89 6.03 4.16
CA GLY A 153 13.22 6.63 4.08
C GLY A 153 14.25 5.67 3.50
N LEU A 154 14.20 4.39 3.90
CA LEU A 154 15.05 3.33 3.36
C LEU A 154 14.59 2.87 1.98
N THR A 155 13.31 2.54 1.82
CA THR A 155 12.79 1.97 0.56
C THR A 155 12.68 2.97 -0.58
N CYS A 156 12.72 4.27 -0.27
CA CYS A 156 12.88 5.37 -1.21
C CYS A 156 14.29 5.99 -1.15
N GLY A 157 15.29 5.25 -0.66
CA GLY A 157 16.69 5.67 -0.65
C GLY A 157 17.46 5.05 -1.83
N GLN A 158 18.36 5.82 -2.46
CA GLN A 158 19.19 5.31 -3.57
C GLN A 158 20.08 4.13 -3.18
N ASP A 159 20.59 4.12 -1.94
CA ASP A 159 21.37 3.02 -1.35
C ASP A 159 20.50 2.11 -0.46
N GLY A 160 19.18 2.20 -0.57
CA GLY A 160 18.21 1.55 0.33
C GLY A 160 18.43 0.04 0.48
N GLU A 161 18.49 -0.69 -0.64
CA GLU A 161 18.69 -2.15 -0.63
C GLU A 161 20.03 -2.55 0.01
N LYS A 162 21.10 -1.83 -0.34
CA LYS A 162 22.44 -2.05 0.19
C LYS A 162 22.46 -1.85 1.71
N ILE A 163 21.88 -0.76 2.20
CA ILE A 163 21.87 -0.47 3.63
C ILE A 163 20.91 -1.39 4.38
N ALA A 164 19.80 -1.82 3.77
CA ALA A 164 18.96 -2.86 4.33
C ALA A 164 19.75 -4.17 4.56
N ALA A 165 20.63 -4.53 3.63
CA ALA A 165 21.48 -5.72 3.76
C ALA A 165 22.51 -5.60 4.90
N GLU A 166 22.96 -4.38 5.21
CA GLU A 166 23.83 -4.10 6.36
C GLU A 166 23.05 -4.16 7.69
N LEU A 167 21.82 -3.64 7.72
CA LEU A 167 21.03 -3.50 8.95
C LEU A 167 20.27 -4.75 9.35
N LEU A 168 19.83 -5.56 8.38
CA LEU A 168 18.95 -6.72 8.55
C LEU A 168 19.49 -7.95 7.80
N PRO A 169 20.75 -8.39 8.06
CA PRO A 169 21.43 -9.38 7.25
C PRO A 169 20.70 -10.74 7.27
N GLY A 170 20.08 -11.11 6.13
CA GLY A 170 19.38 -12.39 5.99
C GLY A 170 18.04 -12.49 6.72
N GLU A 171 17.44 -11.35 7.07
CA GLU A 171 16.17 -11.29 7.80
C GLU A 171 14.97 -10.87 6.94
N TYR A 172 15.23 -10.31 5.75
CA TYR A 172 14.19 -9.73 4.89
C TYR A 172 14.31 -10.17 3.42
N VAL A 173 13.23 -9.91 2.68
CA VAL A 173 13.16 -9.97 1.23
C VAL A 173 13.05 -8.55 0.67
N TRP A 174 13.95 -8.16 -0.23
CA TRP A 174 13.82 -6.91 -0.99
C TRP A 174 13.03 -7.16 -2.27
N ILE A 175 12.03 -6.32 -2.53
CA ILE A 175 11.32 -6.29 -3.80
C ILE A 175 11.65 -4.98 -4.50
N PRO A 176 12.26 -5.02 -5.70
CA PRO A 176 12.55 -3.82 -6.46
C PRO A 176 11.26 -3.17 -6.95
N LEU A 177 11.37 -1.93 -7.42
CA LEU A 177 10.24 -1.18 -7.95
C LEU A 177 9.50 -1.99 -9.01
N SER A 178 8.20 -2.21 -8.79
CA SER A 178 7.33 -2.99 -9.67
C SER A 178 5.96 -2.35 -9.76
N ARG A 179 5.25 -2.68 -10.85
CA ARG A 179 3.86 -2.28 -11.03
C ARG A 179 2.99 -2.94 -9.97
N PRO A 180 2.17 -2.19 -9.22
CA PRO A 180 1.25 -2.77 -8.24
C PRO A 180 0.20 -3.63 -8.95
N GLY A 181 -0.40 -4.56 -8.19
CA GLY A 181 -1.35 -5.53 -8.73
C GLY A 181 -0.69 -6.89 -9.00
N TYR A 182 -1.17 -7.60 -10.02
CA TYR A 182 -0.82 -9.01 -10.24
C TYR A 182 0.68 -9.23 -10.52
N VAL A 183 1.32 -8.31 -11.24
CA VAL A 183 2.75 -8.39 -11.58
C VAL A 183 3.63 -8.35 -10.33
N LEU A 184 3.32 -7.45 -9.38
CA LEU A 184 4.01 -7.40 -8.10
C LEU A 184 3.84 -8.71 -7.33
N SER A 185 2.66 -9.32 -7.36
CA SER A 185 2.42 -10.61 -6.68
C SER A 185 3.27 -11.74 -7.23
N LEU A 186 3.46 -11.81 -8.54
CA LEU A 186 4.34 -12.80 -9.15
C LEU A 186 5.81 -12.59 -8.75
N LEU A 187 6.28 -11.34 -8.76
CA LEU A 187 7.63 -10.99 -8.33
C LEU A 187 7.86 -11.30 -6.84
N CYS A 188 6.92 -10.94 -5.97
CA CYS A 188 6.98 -11.28 -4.55
C CYS A 188 7.04 -12.79 -4.34
N ARG A 189 6.22 -13.57 -5.07
CA ARG A 189 6.23 -15.03 -4.98
C ARG A 189 7.60 -15.61 -5.34
N GLU A 190 8.21 -15.14 -6.43
CA GLU A 190 9.55 -15.54 -6.86
C GLU A 190 10.58 -15.24 -5.76
N LYS A 191 10.62 -14.00 -5.26
CA LYS A 191 11.60 -13.57 -4.25
C LYS A 191 11.43 -14.26 -2.90
N LEU A 192 10.19 -14.57 -2.50
CA LEU A 192 9.90 -15.36 -1.30
C LEU A 192 10.39 -16.81 -1.47
N ALA A 193 10.20 -17.41 -2.65
CA ALA A 193 10.71 -18.75 -2.94
C ALA A 193 12.25 -18.80 -2.94
N ASP A 194 12.91 -17.83 -3.56
CA ASP A 194 14.38 -17.69 -3.55
C ASP A 194 14.92 -17.56 -2.12
N TYR A 195 14.29 -16.73 -1.30
CA TYR A 195 14.65 -16.56 0.11
C TYR A 195 14.52 -17.88 0.87
N LYS A 196 13.41 -18.60 0.69
CA LYS A 196 13.18 -19.89 1.34
C LYS A 196 14.22 -20.93 0.92
N ALA A 197 14.56 -20.99 -0.37
CA ALA A 197 15.58 -21.89 -0.89
C ALA A 197 16.96 -21.56 -0.31
N LYS A 198 17.29 -20.27 -0.14
CA LYS A 198 18.58 -19.81 0.38
C LYS A 198 18.74 -20.01 1.89
N TYR A 199 17.72 -19.70 2.68
CA TYR A 199 17.81 -19.67 4.14
C TYR A 199 17.10 -20.83 4.84
N GLY A 200 16.38 -21.68 4.11
CA GLY A 200 15.67 -22.84 4.67
C GLY A 200 14.46 -22.49 5.54
N ARG A 201 13.98 -21.24 5.49
CA ARG A 201 12.84 -20.73 6.27
C ARG A 201 12.02 -19.72 5.48
N ASP A 202 10.74 -19.59 5.78
CA ASP A 202 9.88 -18.57 5.20
C ASP A 202 10.24 -17.16 5.69
N ALA A 203 10.10 -16.16 4.83
CA ALA A 203 10.41 -14.77 5.18
C ALA A 203 9.30 -14.14 6.01
N GLN A 204 9.68 -13.46 7.08
CA GLN A 204 8.75 -12.72 7.96
C GLN A 204 8.76 -11.22 7.69
N ILE A 205 9.77 -10.72 6.97
CA ILE A 205 9.93 -9.30 6.62
C ILE A 205 10.09 -9.21 5.10
N LEU A 206 9.28 -8.37 4.46
CA LEU A 206 9.40 -8.06 3.05
C LEU A 206 9.32 -6.54 2.87
N LEU A 207 10.33 -5.96 2.23
CA LEU A 207 10.46 -4.54 1.96
C LEU A 207 10.16 -4.26 0.49
N LEU A 208 9.22 -3.37 0.23
CA LEU A 208 8.85 -2.94 -1.10
C LEU A 208 9.49 -1.58 -1.39
N GLN A 209 10.36 -1.53 -2.40
CA GLN A 209 10.94 -0.29 -2.89
C GLN A 209 9.82 0.71 -3.26
N ASN A 210 9.93 1.96 -2.79
CA ASN A 210 8.95 3.02 -3.01
C ASN A 210 7.51 2.71 -2.53
N HIS A 211 7.33 1.89 -1.50
CA HIS A 211 5.98 1.54 -1.02
C HIS A 211 5.87 1.38 0.50
N GLY A 212 6.53 0.38 1.08
CA GLY A 212 6.39 0.07 2.50
C GLY A 212 6.92 -1.30 2.89
N ILE A 213 6.34 -1.88 3.94
CA ILE A 213 6.82 -3.13 4.56
C ILE A 213 5.68 -4.09 4.84
N PHE A 214 5.93 -5.38 4.63
CA PHE A 214 5.12 -6.49 5.12
C PHE A 214 5.84 -7.16 6.29
N ILE A 215 5.11 -7.37 7.38
CA ILE A 215 5.51 -8.23 8.50
C ILE A 215 4.52 -9.40 8.57
N ALA A 216 5.05 -10.62 8.62
CA ALA A 216 4.28 -11.85 8.65
C ALA A 216 4.69 -12.73 9.84
N ALA A 217 3.72 -13.14 10.65
CA ALA A 217 3.96 -14.01 11.81
C ALA A 217 2.67 -14.74 12.26
N ASP A 218 2.78 -15.68 13.18
CA ASP A 218 1.62 -16.44 13.66
C ASP A 218 0.92 -15.75 14.83
N THR A 219 1.58 -14.83 15.52
CA THR A 219 1.02 -14.09 16.66
C THR A 219 1.23 -12.59 16.54
N ARG A 220 0.31 -11.80 17.13
CA ARG A 220 0.47 -10.34 17.25
C ARG A 220 1.81 -9.94 17.88
N LYS A 221 2.23 -10.65 18.93
CA LYS A 221 3.47 -10.35 19.66
C LYS A 221 4.70 -10.42 18.76
N GLU A 222 4.74 -11.38 17.85
CA GLU A 222 5.84 -11.52 16.89
C GLU A 222 5.81 -10.39 15.85
N ILE A 223 4.63 -10.01 15.35
CA ILE A 223 4.48 -8.83 14.47
C ILE A 223 5.06 -7.58 15.14
N ASP A 224 4.65 -7.30 16.40
CA ASP A 224 5.14 -6.14 17.15
C ASP A 224 6.66 -6.19 17.33
N THR A 225 7.18 -7.35 17.74
CA THR A 225 8.62 -7.54 17.96
C THR A 225 9.44 -7.31 16.70
N LEU A 226 8.98 -7.83 15.55
CA LEU A 226 9.66 -7.67 14.27
C LEU A 226 9.59 -6.23 13.77
N MET A 227 8.43 -5.58 13.91
CA MET A 227 8.28 -4.18 13.54
C MET A 227 9.18 -3.27 14.39
N ASP A 228 9.17 -3.45 15.72
CA ASP A 228 10.03 -2.69 16.63
C ASP A 228 11.50 -2.91 16.30
N HIS A 229 11.90 -4.14 15.99
CA HIS A 229 13.24 -4.48 15.55
C HIS A 229 13.66 -3.69 14.31
N VAL A 230 12.83 -3.68 13.25
CA VAL A 230 13.10 -2.92 12.03
C VAL A 230 13.19 -1.42 12.33
N MET A 231 12.22 -0.88 13.07
CA MET A 231 12.16 0.54 13.38
C MET A 231 13.36 1.00 14.23
N GLU A 232 13.80 0.21 15.21
CA GLU A 232 14.97 0.50 16.03
C GLU A 232 16.26 0.54 15.20
N ARG A 233 16.47 -0.47 14.33
CA ARG A 233 17.63 -0.52 13.42
C ARG A 233 17.70 0.69 12.51
N LEU A 234 16.55 1.09 11.95
CA LEU A 234 16.47 2.26 11.07
C LEU A 234 16.72 3.56 11.84
N ARG A 235 16.12 3.75 13.02
CA ARG A 235 16.37 4.92 13.87
C ARG A 235 17.85 5.06 14.21
N GLY A 236 18.53 3.95 14.49
CA GLY A 236 19.97 3.94 14.78
C GLY A 236 20.87 4.35 13.61
N LYS A 237 20.38 4.34 12.37
CA LYS A 237 21.12 4.74 11.16
C LYS A 237 20.83 6.17 10.72
N LEU A 238 19.80 6.83 11.27
CA LEU A 238 19.41 8.17 10.85
C LEU A 238 20.48 9.21 11.15
N LYS A 239 20.77 10.06 10.17
CA LYS A 239 21.65 11.23 10.32
C LYS A 239 21.01 12.33 11.16
N ARG A 240 19.70 12.52 10.99
CA ARG A 240 18.89 13.54 11.68
C ARG A 240 17.40 13.20 11.59
N MET A 241 16.61 13.88 12.42
CA MET A 241 15.15 13.91 12.33
C MET A 241 14.68 15.19 11.65
N PRO A 242 13.50 15.21 11.01
CA PRO A 242 12.93 16.44 10.45
C PRO A 242 12.58 17.45 11.56
N ASP A 243 12.89 18.73 11.33
CA ASP A 243 12.56 19.83 12.24
C ASP A 243 11.25 20.52 11.84
N PHE A 244 10.13 19.99 12.33
CA PHE A 244 8.81 20.59 12.15
C PHE A 244 8.50 21.70 13.16
N SER A 245 9.49 22.26 13.86
CA SER A 245 9.25 23.41 14.73
C SER A 245 8.72 24.60 13.94
N GLY A 246 7.86 25.38 14.60
CA GLY A 246 7.18 26.52 14.00
C GLY A 246 8.19 27.52 13.40
N ALA A 247 7.84 28.01 12.21
CA ALA A 247 8.55 29.10 11.55
C ALA A 247 7.55 30.19 11.17
N SER A 248 8.05 31.41 10.98
CA SER A 248 7.23 32.52 10.51
C SER A 248 7.46 32.78 9.03
N CYS A 249 6.39 33.09 8.33
CA CYS A 249 6.41 33.75 7.03
C CYS A 249 5.60 35.05 7.13
N ASP A 250 5.65 35.87 6.09
CA ASP A 250 4.81 37.07 5.99
C ASP A 250 3.33 36.65 5.98
N ALA A 251 2.63 36.86 7.09
CA ALA A 251 1.27 36.39 7.31
C ALA A 251 0.25 37.08 6.40
N GLU A 252 0.47 38.36 6.09
CA GLU A 252 -0.43 39.13 5.22
C GLU A 252 -0.33 38.62 3.78
N ARG A 253 0.90 38.51 3.26
CA ARG A 253 1.14 38.00 1.91
C ARG A 253 0.77 36.51 1.79
N ALA A 254 1.04 35.71 2.82
CA ALA A 254 0.59 34.31 2.86
C ALA A 254 -0.94 34.21 2.81
N GLY A 255 -1.66 35.07 3.53
CA GLY A 255 -3.11 35.13 3.50
C GLY A 255 -3.66 35.54 2.12
N ALA A 256 -2.98 36.45 1.42
CA ALA A 256 -3.32 36.82 0.05
C ALA A 256 -3.12 35.64 -0.92
N LEU A 257 -1.95 35.00 -0.90
CA LEU A 257 -1.65 33.82 -1.71
C LEU A 257 -2.62 32.66 -1.44
N LYS A 258 -2.99 32.43 -0.17
CA LYS A 258 -3.97 31.41 0.21
C LYS A 258 -5.33 31.65 -0.47
N ARG A 259 -5.80 32.90 -0.51
CA ARG A 259 -7.07 33.26 -1.19
C ARG A 259 -6.97 33.14 -2.71
N GLU A 260 -5.86 33.59 -3.28
CA GLU A 260 -5.60 33.51 -4.73
C GLU A 260 -5.56 32.04 -5.19
N LEU A 261 -4.76 31.20 -4.52
CA LEU A 261 -4.63 29.78 -4.86
C LEU A 261 -5.94 29.01 -4.70
N ALA A 262 -6.72 29.33 -3.66
CA ALA A 262 -8.06 28.75 -3.48
C ALA A 262 -8.97 29.07 -4.67
N ALA A 263 -8.98 30.32 -5.14
CA ALA A 263 -9.77 30.75 -6.30
C ALA A 263 -9.27 30.16 -7.63
N LEU A 264 -7.95 29.97 -7.79
CA LEU A 264 -7.36 29.34 -8.97
C LEU A 264 -7.66 27.83 -9.05
N TYR A 265 -7.80 27.16 -7.90
CA TYR A 265 -7.99 25.71 -7.84
C TYR A 265 -9.37 25.27 -8.32
N SER A 266 -10.44 25.86 -7.77
CA SER A 266 -11.84 25.57 -8.14
C SER A 266 -12.79 26.61 -7.54
N PRO A 267 -14.08 26.68 -7.99
CA PRO A 267 -15.07 27.59 -7.41
C PRO A 267 -15.31 27.36 -5.90
N GLU A 268 -15.25 26.10 -5.46
CA GLU A 268 -15.35 25.69 -4.05
C GLU A 268 -13.97 25.56 -3.38
N GLY A 269 -12.92 26.01 -4.06
CA GLY A 269 -11.54 25.75 -3.70
C GLY A 269 -11.19 26.32 -2.35
N LYS A 270 -10.41 25.54 -1.60
CA LYS A 270 -9.85 25.90 -0.32
C LYS A 270 -8.35 25.70 -0.37
N ALA A 271 -7.66 26.43 0.49
CA ALA A 271 -6.22 26.35 0.62
C ALA A 271 -5.84 26.36 2.10
N ASP A 272 -4.81 25.63 2.48
CA ASP A 272 -4.19 25.77 3.78
C ASP A 272 -2.66 25.83 3.68
N LEU A 273 -2.00 26.41 4.69
CA LEU A 273 -0.56 26.63 4.66
C LEU A 273 0.15 25.74 5.67
N LEU A 274 1.18 25.04 5.20
CA LEU A 274 2.19 24.41 6.02
C LEU A 274 3.45 25.27 6.03
N CYS A 275 3.76 25.84 7.19
CA CYS A 275 4.96 26.65 7.42
C CYS A 275 5.67 26.17 8.68
N ASN A 276 6.81 25.50 8.49
CA ASN A 276 7.73 25.07 9.55
C ASN A 276 9.15 25.13 9.00
N LYS A 277 10.15 24.96 9.87
CA LYS A 277 11.56 25.11 9.49
C LYS A 277 11.99 24.14 8.39
N GLU A 278 11.62 22.86 8.49
CA GLU A 278 11.99 21.86 7.48
C GLU A 278 11.41 22.20 6.10
N ILE A 279 10.12 22.56 6.03
CA ILE A 279 9.49 22.96 4.77
C ILE A 279 10.14 24.22 4.20
N LEU A 280 10.41 25.25 5.03
CA LEU A 280 11.08 26.47 4.58
C LEU A 280 12.49 26.19 4.04
N SER A 281 13.20 25.22 4.63
CA SER A 281 14.49 24.75 4.12
C SER A 281 14.34 24.15 2.72
N PHE A 282 13.40 23.23 2.53
CA PHE A 282 13.15 22.60 1.22
C PHE A 282 12.70 23.59 0.15
N VAL A 283 11.92 24.63 0.48
CA VAL A 283 11.45 25.60 -0.53
C VAL A 283 12.41 26.78 -0.76
N SER A 284 13.56 26.81 -0.07
CA SER A 284 14.52 27.93 -0.12
C SER A 284 15.13 28.19 -1.52
N SER A 285 15.20 27.16 -2.36
CA SER A 285 15.65 27.23 -3.75
C SER A 285 15.14 26.02 -4.54
N ARG A 286 15.14 26.12 -5.87
CA ARG A 286 14.83 24.96 -6.74
C ARG A 286 15.71 23.74 -6.46
N HIS A 287 16.98 23.94 -6.10
CA HIS A 287 17.88 22.83 -5.76
C HIS A 287 17.48 22.17 -4.45
N ALA A 288 17.21 22.97 -3.41
CA ALA A 288 16.74 22.46 -2.12
C ALA A 288 15.40 21.72 -2.25
N PHE A 289 14.55 22.12 -3.20
CA PHE A 289 13.25 21.49 -3.43
C PHE A 289 13.32 20.15 -4.19
N ALA A 290 14.44 19.83 -4.85
CA ALA A 290 14.57 18.64 -5.69
C ALA A 290 14.13 17.32 -4.99
N PRO A 291 14.45 17.08 -3.71
CA PRO A 291 13.97 15.89 -2.98
C PRO A 291 12.45 15.74 -2.89
N LEU A 292 11.68 16.82 -3.03
CA LEU A 292 10.21 16.81 -2.97
C LEU A 292 9.55 16.99 -4.34
N SER A 293 10.33 17.01 -5.41
CA SER A 293 9.83 17.37 -6.74
C SER A 293 8.96 16.30 -7.41
N ALA A 294 8.96 15.07 -6.89
CA ALA A 294 8.21 13.94 -7.41
C ALA A 294 7.72 13.03 -6.27
N ALA A 295 6.72 12.20 -6.57
CA ALA A 295 6.14 11.28 -5.60
C ALA A 295 7.09 10.14 -5.21
N PHE A 296 7.07 9.80 -3.91
CA PHE A 296 7.83 8.69 -3.36
C PHE A 296 7.08 7.36 -3.41
N THR A 297 5.75 7.36 -3.21
CA THR A 297 4.92 6.14 -3.07
C THR A 297 3.55 6.30 -3.75
N PRO A 298 2.78 5.22 -3.97
CA PRO A 298 1.44 5.32 -4.57
C PRO A 298 0.51 6.24 -3.75
N ASP A 299 0.60 6.19 -2.42
CA ASP A 299 -0.22 7.02 -1.54
C ASP A 299 0.01 8.52 -1.77
N HIS A 300 1.25 8.94 -2.01
CA HIS A 300 1.56 10.34 -2.36
C HIS A 300 0.88 10.75 -3.67
N ILE A 301 0.90 9.88 -4.69
CA ILE A 301 0.24 10.15 -5.99
C ILE A 301 -1.27 10.29 -5.80
N VAL A 302 -1.88 9.38 -5.03
CA VAL A 302 -3.33 9.32 -4.81
C VAL A 302 -3.84 10.55 -4.08
N TYR A 303 -3.16 10.95 -2.99
CA TYR A 303 -3.64 11.99 -2.10
C TYR A 303 -3.08 13.38 -2.42
N CYS A 304 -1.89 13.50 -3.02
CA CYS A 304 -1.22 14.78 -3.27
C CYS A 304 -0.97 15.07 -4.76
N LYS A 305 -1.31 14.14 -5.68
CA LYS A 305 -0.85 14.12 -7.09
C LYS A 305 0.66 13.87 -7.19
N ALA A 306 1.08 13.47 -8.39
CA ALA A 306 2.45 12.97 -8.62
C ALA A 306 3.54 14.05 -8.57
N GLU A 307 3.19 15.29 -8.91
CA GLU A 307 4.12 16.42 -8.95
C GLU A 307 3.51 17.64 -8.26
N PHE A 308 4.37 18.46 -7.67
CA PHE A 308 3.99 19.67 -6.95
C PHE A 308 4.45 20.90 -7.72
N LEU A 309 3.69 21.99 -7.62
CA LEU A 309 4.11 23.28 -8.18
C LEU A 309 5.18 23.87 -7.26
N TYR A 310 6.32 24.28 -7.82
CA TYR A 310 7.32 25.07 -7.10
C TYR A 310 7.58 26.39 -7.82
N THR A 311 7.53 27.50 -7.06
CA THR A 311 7.85 28.83 -7.58
C THR A 311 8.67 29.68 -6.60
N GLU A 312 9.57 30.48 -7.18
CA GLU A 312 10.29 31.56 -6.49
C GLU A 312 9.66 32.93 -6.73
N SER A 313 8.65 33.00 -7.60
CA SER A 313 7.96 34.20 -8.05
C SER A 313 6.49 34.14 -7.66
N PRO A 314 6.15 34.38 -6.38
CA PRO A 314 4.76 34.42 -5.91
C PRO A 314 3.91 35.49 -6.60
N GLU A 315 4.53 36.55 -7.13
CA GLU A 315 3.86 37.62 -7.87
C GLU A 315 3.35 37.21 -9.26
N LEU A 316 3.75 36.03 -9.76
CA LEU A 316 3.29 35.46 -11.03
C LEU A 316 2.52 34.16 -10.79
N MET A 317 1.80 34.05 -9.67
CA MET A 317 1.20 32.79 -9.23
C MET A 317 0.19 32.25 -10.24
N ASP A 318 -0.69 33.10 -10.77
CA ASP A 318 -1.66 32.78 -11.82
C ASP A 318 -1.00 32.17 -13.06
N VAL A 319 0.07 32.79 -13.56
CA VAL A 319 0.84 32.31 -14.72
C VAL A 319 1.48 30.96 -14.40
N LYS A 320 2.12 30.82 -13.24
CA LYS A 320 2.78 29.57 -12.82
C LYS A 320 1.79 28.44 -12.62
N PHE A 321 0.60 28.75 -12.11
CA PHE A 321 -0.49 27.81 -11.93
C PHE A 321 -1.00 27.31 -13.30
N GLN A 322 -1.22 28.22 -14.25
CA GLN A 322 -1.63 27.86 -15.60
C GLN A 322 -0.55 27.05 -16.34
N GLU A 323 0.72 27.45 -16.27
CA GLU A 323 1.85 26.69 -16.84
C GLU A 323 1.89 25.25 -16.30
N PHE A 324 1.61 25.06 -15.01
CA PHE A 324 1.53 23.74 -14.41
C PHE A 324 0.36 22.94 -14.99
N MET A 325 -0.84 23.53 -15.06
CA MET A 325 -2.02 22.87 -15.62
C MET A 325 -1.83 22.47 -17.08
N ASP A 326 -1.26 23.35 -17.90
CA ASP A 326 -0.98 23.07 -19.32
C ASP A 326 0.02 21.92 -19.48
N LYS A 327 1.02 21.84 -18.61
CA LYS A 327 2.03 20.79 -18.63
C LYS A 327 1.52 19.46 -18.09
N LYS A 328 0.67 19.46 -17.07
CA LYS A 328 0.29 18.28 -16.30
C LYS A 328 -1.13 17.76 -16.59
N GLY A 329 -1.99 18.58 -17.15
CA GLY A 329 -3.39 18.26 -17.41
C GLY A 329 -4.27 18.24 -16.15
N TYR A 330 -3.78 18.73 -15.01
CA TYR A 330 -4.54 18.84 -13.76
C TYR A 330 -4.06 20.01 -12.90
N ALA A 331 -4.92 20.53 -12.02
CA ALA A 331 -4.58 21.57 -11.05
C ALA A 331 -3.63 21.03 -9.96
N PRO A 332 -2.57 21.75 -9.59
CA PRO A 332 -1.64 21.32 -8.55
C PRO A 332 -2.38 21.25 -7.20
N LYS A 333 -2.15 20.16 -6.46
CA LYS A 333 -2.71 20.00 -5.11
C LYS A 333 -1.80 20.54 -4.02
N ILE A 334 -0.50 20.60 -4.31
CA ILE A 334 0.52 21.19 -3.44
C ILE A 334 1.27 22.26 -4.22
N VAL A 335 1.36 23.46 -3.65
CA VAL A 335 2.07 24.61 -4.21
C VAL A 335 3.13 25.06 -3.20
N CYS A 336 4.39 24.80 -3.52
CA CYS A 336 5.55 25.17 -2.71
C CYS A 336 6.10 26.52 -3.17
N VAL A 337 6.20 27.47 -2.24
CA VAL A 337 6.57 28.86 -2.54
C VAL A 337 7.72 29.28 -1.64
N LYS A 338 8.81 29.73 -2.27
CA LYS A 338 10.00 30.21 -1.58
C LYS A 338 9.65 31.31 -0.58
N GLY A 339 10.11 31.13 0.67
CA GLY A 339 9.88 32.09 1.76
C GLY A 339 8.51 32.01 2.44
N PHE A 340 7.59 31.18 1.95
CA PHE A 340 6.24 31.02 2.53
C PHE A 340 5.98 29.62 3.07
N GLY A 341 6.41 28.59 2.35
CA GLY A 341 6.16 27.18 2.71
C GLY A 341 5.37 26.46 1.63
N ALA A 342 4.50 25.53 2.03
CA ALA A 342 3.69 24.72 1.13
C ALA A 342 2.20 24.98 1.34
N PHE A 343 1.52 25.41 0.29
CA PHE A 343 0.07 25.54 0.25
C PHE A 343 -0.56 24.24 -0.22
N VAL A 344 -1.54 23.74 0.51
CA VAL A 344 -2.29 22.52 0.24
C VAL A 344 -3.68 22.89 -0.20
N LEU A 345 -4.07 22.47 -1.41
CA LEU A 345 -5.31 22.85 -2.06
C LEU A 345 -6.29 21.66 -2.10
N GLY A 346 -7.58 21.95 -2.05
CA GLY A 346 -8.64 20.94 -2.13
C GLY A 346 -10.03 21.56 -2.06
N ASP A 347 -11.05 20.78 -2.40
CA ASP A 347 -12.45 21.25 -2.38
C ASP A 347 -13.09 21.10 -0.97
N THR A 348 -12.48 20.29 -0.11
CA THR A 348 -12.99 19.97 1.23
C THR A 348 -11.90 20.02 2.30
N GLU A 349 -12.28 20.28 3.55
CA GLU A 349 -11.34 20.25 4.69
C GLU A 349 -10.72 18.86 4.89
N LYS A 350 -11.51 17.80 4.68
CA LYS A 350 -11.05 16.40 4.78
C LYS A 350 -9.94 16.12 3.76
N GLU A 351 -10.13 16.60 2.52
CA GLU A 351 -9.14 16.47 1.46
C GLU A 351 -7.84 17.20 1.80
N ILE A 352 -7.93 18.47 2.24
CA ILE A 352 -6.77 19.26 2.67
C ILE A 352 -6.05 18.60 3.85
N ALA A 353 -6.78 18.17 4.88
CA ALA A 353 -6.19 17.50 6.04
C ALA A 353 -5.42 16.24 5.64
N THR A 354 -6.00 15.42 4.76
CA THR A 354 -5.37 14.20 4.24
C THR A 354 -4.11 14.52 3.44
N SER A 355 -4.17 15.50 2.52
CA SER A 355 -3.02 15.90 1.71
C SER A 355 -1.91 16.57 2.53
N LYS A 356 -2.26 17.27 3.63
CA LYS A 356 -1.27 17.80 4.58
C LYS A 356 -0.49 16.68 5.25
N LEU A 357 -1.18 15.63 5.72
CA LEU A 357 -0.53 14.47 6.34
C LEU A 357 0.45 13.81 5.37
N LEU A 358 0.01 13.53 4.13
CA LEU A 358 0.86 12.89 3.13
C LEU A 358 2.00 13.80 2.62
N PHE A 359 1.80 15.12 2.57
CA PHE A 359 2.90 16.01 2.24
C PHE A 359 3.95 16.06 3.35
N LEU A 360 3.54 16.08 4.62
CA LEU A 360 4.48 15.99 5.75
C LEU A 360 5.19 14.63 5.77
N ASP A 361 4.52 13.55 5.37
CA ASP A 361 5.14 12.24 5.16
C ASP A 361 6.24 12.28 4.09
N ALA A 362 5.96 12.89 2.94
CA ALA A 362 6.96 13.10 1.89
C ALA A 362 8.17 13.90 2.40
N VAL A 363 7.95 14.91 3.25
CA VAL A 363 9.02 15.68 3.91
C VAL A 363 9.82 14.78 4.86
N LYS A 364 9.17 13.94 5.68
CA LYS A 364 9.84 12.95 6.53
C LYS A 364 10.72 12.00 5.68
N ILE A 365 10.17 11.43 4.60
CA ILE A 365 10.90 10.51 3.70
C ILE A 365 12.10 11.20 3.07
N ALA A 366 11.94 12.43 2.56
CA ALA A 366 13.03 13.20 1.99
C ALA A 366 14.20 13.35 2.99
N VAL A 367 13.90 13.71 4.24
CA VAL A 367 14.92 13.81 5.30
C VAL A 367 15.54 12.46 5.63
N TYR A 368 14.73 11.42 5.83
CA TYR A 368 15.25 10.10 6.21
C TYR A 368 16.12 9.48 5.11
N SER A 369 15.73 9.66 3.84
CA SER A 369 16.47 9.17 2.66
C SER A 369 17.89 9.73 2.58
N GLU A 370 18.19 10.88 3.20
CA GLU A 370 19.57 11.41 3.32
C GLU A 370 20.53 10.40 3.99
N SER A 371 20.00 9.57 4.87
CA SER A 371 20.75 8.51 5.57
C SER A 371 20.98 7.29 4.67
N PHE A 372 20.29 7.21 3.53
CA PHE A 372 20.19 6.06 2.65
C PHE A 372 20.54 6.38 1.19
N GLY A 373 21.51 7.27 0.96
CA GLY A 373 21.99 7.63 -0.37
C GLY A 373 21.21 8.78 -1.04
N GLY A 374 20.24 9.37 -0.35
CA GLY A 374 19.37 10.42 -0.88
C GLY A 374 18.09 9.86 -1.50
N PRO A 375 17.18 10.75 -1.92
CA PRO A 375 15.85 10.37 -2.38
C PRO A 375 15.90 9.59 -3.69
N LEU A 376 15.07 8.57 -3.78
CA LEU A 376 14.74 7.79 -4.96
C LEU A 376 13.23 7.87 -5.18
N HIS A 377 12.82 8.61 -6.19
CA HIS A 377 11.41 8.79 -6.54
C HIS A 377 10.89 7.66 -7.43
N MET A 378 9.57 7.55 -7.53
CA MET A 378 8.95 6.70 -8.54
C MET A 378 9.32 7.15 -9.96
N THR A 379 9.42 6.19 -10.89
CA THR A 379 9.71 6.52 -12.29
C THR A 379 8.47 7.13 -12.97
N PRO A 380 8.66 7.95 -14.02
CA PRO A 380 7.55 8.51 -14.79
C PRO A 380 6.59 7.45 -15.34
N GLU A 381 7.09 6.30 -15.78
CA GLU A 381 6.26 5.22 -16.32
C GLU A 381 5.35 4.62 -15.25
N LEU A 382 5.84 4.46 -14.02
CA LEU A 382 5.04 3.93 -12.92
C LEU A 382 4.02 4.97 -12.43
N ILE A 383 4.42 6.24 -12.38
CA ILE A 383 3.51 7.35 -12.07
C ILE A 383 2.33 7.38 -13.05
N ASP A 384 2.61 7.28 -14.35
CA ASP A 384 1.58 7.25 -15.38
C ASP A 384 0.65 6.03 -15.24
N PHE A 385 1.23 4.85 -14.98
CA PHE A 385 0.45 3.65 -14.71
C PHE A 385 -0.50 3.83 -13.51
N ILE A 386 0.01 4.25 -12.35
CA ILE A 386 -0.76 4.42 -11.11
C ILE A 386 -1.87 5.46 -11.29
N THR A 387 -1.57 6.57 -11.96
CA THR A 387 -2.54 7.65 -12.19
C THR A 387 -3.74 7.21 -13.02
N ASN A 388 -3.54 6.25 -13.93
CA ASN A 388 -4.56 5.72 -14.83
C ASN A 388 -5.10 4.34 -14.41
N TRP A 389 -4.68 3.83 -13.25
CA TRP A 389 -5.06 2.49 -12.77
C TRP A 389 -6.46 2.50 -12.13
N GLU A 390 -7.34 1.58 -12.54
CA GLU A 390 -8.75 1.55 -12.08
C GLU A 390 -8.87 1.40 -10.57
N MET A 391 -7.99 0.61 -9.97
CA MET A 391 -7.91 0.40 -8.52
C MET A 391 -7.68 1.72 -7.76
N GLU A 392 -6.86 2.61 -8.32
CA GLU A 392 -6.57 3.91 -7.71
C GLU A 392 -7.66 4.93 -7.97
N ALA A 393 -8.29 4.89 -9.15
CA ALA A 393 -9.50 5.66 -9.41
C ALA A 393 -10.61 5.31 -8.39
N TYR A 394 -10.75 4.02 -8.03
CA TYR A 394 -11.66 3.58 -6.98
C TYR A 394 -11.28 4.15 -5.60
N ARG A 395 -10.00 4.06 -5.19
CA ARG A 395 -9.52 4.63 -3.91
C ARG A 395 -9.76 6.13 -3.81
N GLN A 396 -9.48 6.88 -4.88
CA GLN A 396 -9.73 8.32 -4.94
C GLN A 396 -11.23 8.64 -4.80
N LYS A 397 -12.10 7.86 -5.47
CA LYS A 397 -13.55 8.04 -5.38
C LYS A 397 -14.07 7.81 -3.96
N VAL A 398 -13.60 6.75 -3.29
CA VAL A 398 -14.02 6.46 -1.90
C VAL A 398 -13.48 7.51 -0.92
N ASN A 399 -12.32 8.09 -1.17
CA ASN A 399 -11.80 9.17 -0.30
C ASN A 399 -12.64 10.45 -0.36
N LYS A 400 -13.25 10.75 -1.52
CA LYS A 400 -14.11 11.92 -1.73
C LYS A 400 -15.51 11.76 -1.11
N ALA A 401 -15.97 10.53 -0.92
CA ALA A 401 -17.17 10.22 -0.16
C ALA A 401 -16.92 10.39 1.35
#